data_AF-A0A438XJ10-F1
#
_entry.id   AF-A0A438XJ10-F1
#
_cell.length_a   1.000
_cell.length_b   1.000
_cell.length_c   1.000
_cell.angle_alpha   90.00
_cell.angle_beta   90.00
_cell.angle_gamma   90.00
#
_symmetry.space_group_name_H-M   'P 1'
#
loop_
_entity.id
_entity.type
_entity.pdbx_description
1 polymer ?
#
loop_
_entity_poly.entity_id
_entity_poly.type
_entity_poly.pdbx_seq_one_letter_code
_entity_poly.pdbx_strand_id
1 'polypeptide(L)'
;QFDPFFPKNPFLKNDEILAINDCKIHSLAEFEWVVSNLKYQSLAKVRIKRNHQIKEVTLKVNKRYGGFLLKDTFLERYGIALDERFTITKIGAHLPKGLDFLKLGDRILWVNHKSVSFNPKALREALSAPKIELLVWRKGFEFYIKVR
;
A
#
# COMPACT_ATOMS: atom_id res chain seq x y z
N GLN A 1 8.81 0.98 3.57
CA GLN A 1 7.52 1.51 3.09
C GLN A 1 6.47 1.23 4.17
N PHE A 2 5.31 1.89 4.13
CA PHE A 2 4.15 1.55 4.96
C PHE A 2 2.87 1.56 4.12
N ASP A 3 1.89 0.74 4.47
CA ASP A 3 0.58 0.71 3.80
C ASP A 3 -0.31 1.84 4.37
N PRO A 4 -0.63 2.89 3.59
CA PRO A 4 -1.48 3.99 4.04
C PRO A 4 -2.96 3.60 4.15
N PHE A 5 -3.35 2.49 3.53
CA PHE A 5 -4.70 1.97 3.50
C PHE A 5 -4.94 0.89 4.56
N PHE A 6 -3.94 0.61 5.40
CA PHE A 6 -4.09 -0.32 6.52
C PHE A 6 -4.82 0.37 7.69
N PRO A 7 -6.03 -0.09 8.07
CA PRO A 7 -6.79 0.57 9.12
C PRO A 7 -6.04 0.56 10.45
N LYS A 8 -5.90 1.75 11.07
CA LYS A 8 -5.15 1.94 12.33
C LYS A 8 -3.74 1.32 12.28
N ASN A 9 -3.03 1.54 11.17
CA ASN A 9 -1.69 1.02 10.96
C ASN A 9 -0.76 1.40 12.13
N PRO A 10 -0.25 0.43 12.93
CA PRO A 10 0.66 0.73 14.03
C PRO A 10 2.10 0.96 13.57
N PHE A 11 2.41 0.61 12.31
CA PHE A 11 3.74 0.70 11.73
C PHE A 11 4.01 2.07 11.13
N LEU A 12 5.24 2.52 11.27
CA LEU A 12 5.76 3.73 10.65
C LEU A 12 6.88 3.38 9.68
N LYS A 13 7.15 4.33 8.78
CA LYS A 13 8.33 4.22 7.91
C LYS A 13 9.58 4.09 8.79
N ASN A 14 10.47 3.19 8.41
CA ASN A 14 11.73 2.86 9.09
C ASN A 14 11.59 2.05 10.40
N ASP A 15 10.40 1.53 10.71
CA ASP A 15 10.32 0.45 11.70
C ASP A 15 11.08 -0.78 11.20
N GLU A 16 11.85 -1.39 12.09
CA GLU A 16 12.52 -2.66 11.84
C GLU A 16 11.73 -3.77 12.54
N ILE A 17 11.30 -4.78 11.78
CA ILE A 17 10.55 -5.92 12.34
C ILE A 17 11.55 -6.93 12.89
N LEU A 18 11.50 -7.17 14.20
CA LEU A 18 12.40 -8.08 14.91
C LEU A 18 11.81 -9.48 15.06
N ALA A 19 10.49 -9.57 15.23
CA ALA A 19 9.79 -10.84 15.39
C ALA A 19 8.31 -10.72 15.04
N ILE A 20 7.73 -11.83 14.59
CA ILE A 20 6.29 -12.01 14.40
C ILE A 20 5.88 -13.27 15.16
N ASN A 21 4.97 -13.11 16.11
CA ASN A 21 4.68 -14.07 17.17
C ASN A 21 6.00 -14.50 17.84
N ASP A 22 6.25 -15.80 17.91
CA ASP A 22 7.45 -16.37 18.52
C ASP A 22 8.61 -16.55 17.51
N CYS A 23 8.42 -16.16 16.25
CA CYS A 23 9.43 -16.26 15.19
C CYS A 23 10.27 -14.98 15.10
N LYS A 24 11.59 -15.09 15.33
CA LYS A 24 12.53 -13.99 15.05
C LYS A 24 12.70 -13.81 13.54
N ILE A 25 12.87 -12.55 13.13
CA ILE A 25 13.07 -12.17 11.73
C ILE A 25 14.46 -11.56 11.59
N HIS A 26 15.31 -12.17 10.78
CA HIS A 26 16.67 -11.72 10.48
C HIS A 26 16.87 -11.33 9.03
N SER A 27 15.96 -11.75 8.14
CA SER A 27 16.04 -11.45 6.71
C SER A 27 14.66 -11.16 6.11
N LEU A 28 14.68 -10.56 4.91
CA LEU A 28 13.45 -10.34 4.13
C LEU A 28 12.79 -11.67 3.74
N ALA A 29 13.57 -12.70 3.41
CA ALA A 29 13.04 -14.01 3.02
C ALA A 29 12.30 -14.69 4.19
N GLU A 30 12.88 -14.63 5.40
CA GLU A 30 12.22 -15.13 6.61
C GLU A 30 10.93 -14.35 6.90
N PHE A 31 10.97 -13.03 6.78
CA PHE A 31 9.78 -12.20 6.93
C PHE A 31 8.69 -12.65 5.96
N GLU A 32 9.01 -12.75 4.66
CA GLU A 32 8.06 -13.15 3.61
C GLU A 32 7.48 -14.54 3.86
N TRP A 33 8.30 -15.50 4.31
CA TRP A 33 7.85 -16.83 4.66
C TRP A 33 6.87 -16.81 5.84
N VAL A 34 7.24 -16.14 6.94
CA VAL A 34 6.40 -16.07 8.15
C VAL A 34 5.07 -15.41 7.85
N VAL A 35 5.06 -14.23 7.20
CA VAL A 35 3.80 -13.52 6.92
C VAL A 35 2.89 -14.26 5.96
N SER A 36 3.46 -15.02 5.01
CA SER A 36 2.67 -15.79 4.03
C SER A 36 1.97 -16.99 4.66
N ASN A 37 2.45 -17.46 5.82
CA ASN A 37 1.88 -18.60 6.55
C ASN A 37 0.99 -18.18 7.74
N LEU A 38 0.79 -16.88 7.97
CA LEU A 38 -0.13 -16.41 9.00
C LEU A 38 -1.59 -16.72 8.62
N LYS A 39 -2.35 -17.27 9.58
CA LYS A 39 -3.77 -17.55 9.39
C LYS A 39 -4.55 -16.25 9.15
N TYR A 40 -5.31 -16.18 8.06
CA TYR A 40 -6.17 -15.04 7.77
C TYR A 40 -7.12 -14.73 8.95
N GLN A 41 -7.23 -13.45 9.30
CA GLN A 41 -8.05 -12.92 10.41
C GLN A 41 -7.61 -13.33 11.83
N SER A 42 -6.50 -14.05 12.01
CA SER A 42 -5.93 -14.26 13.34
C SER A 42 -5.26 -12.99 13.88
N LEU A 43 -4.95 -12.98 15.17
CA LEU A 43 -4.09 -11.97 15.76
C LEU A 43 -2.62 -12.37 15.61
N ALA A 44 -1.79 -11.41 15.21
CA ALA A 44 -0.34 -11.54 15.18
C ALA A 44 0.28 -10.48 16.11
N LYS A 45 1.23 -10.92 16.94
CA LYS A 45 2.07 -10.04 17.75
C LYS A 45 3.31 -9.71 16.95
N VAL A 46 3.65 -8.44 16.78
CA VAL A 46 4.83 -8.02 16.03
C VAL A 46 5.70 -7.18 16.93
N ARG A 47 6.95 -7.61 17.11
CA ARG A 47 7.97 -6.83 17.81
C ARG A 47 8.72 -5.99 16.79
N ILE A 48 8.71 -4.68 17.01
CA ILE A 48 9.36 -3.68 16.15
C ILE A 48 10.40 -2.90 16.94
N LYS A 49 11.47 -2.50 16.26
CA LYS A 49 12.42 -1.51 16.75
C LYS A 49 12.11 -0.17 16.07
N ARG A 50 11.84 0.85 16.88
CA ARG A 50 11.59 2.23 16.44
C ARG A 50 12.43 3.16 17.29
N ASN A 51 13.31 3.95 16.66
CA ASN A 51 14.18 4.90 17.36
C ASN A 51 14.93 4.24 18.54
N HIS A 52 15.53 3.07 18.31
CA HIS A 52 16.24 2.26 19.32
C HIS A 52 15.38 1.67 20.45
N GLN A 53 14.06 1.89 20.45
CA GLN A 53 13.15 1.29 21.42
C GLN A 53 12.44 0.08 20.80
N ILE A 54 12.28 -0.98 21.58
CA ILE A 54 11.49 -2.15 21.20
C ILE A 54 10.04 -1.91 21.63
N LYS A 55 9.11 -2.11 20.70
CA LYS A 55 7.67 -2.06 20.93
C LYS A 55 7.04 -3.34 20.44
N GLU A 56 5.99 -3.78 21.11
CA GLU A 56 5.13 -4.86 20.64
C GLU A 56 3.78 -4.29 20.22
N VAL A 57 3.29 -4.73 19.06
CA VAL A 57 1.97 -4.36 18.54
C VAL A 57 1.21 -5.62 18.20
N THR A 58 -0.08 -5.67 18.54
CA THR A 58 -0.96 -6.78 18.15
C THR A 58 -1.93 -6.29 17.09
N LEU A 59 -2.01 -7.01 15.97
CA LEU A 59 -2.86 -6.65 14.85
C LEU A 59 -3.51 -7.87 14.22
N LYS A 60 -4.58 -7.63 13.47
CA LYS A 60 -5.29 -8.67 12.73
C LYS A 60 -4.64 -8.92 11.38
N VAL A 61 -4.37 -10.19 11.07
CA VAL A 61 -3.82 -10.62 9.79
C VAL A 61 -4.85 -10.38 8.68
N ASN A 62 -4.42 -9.79 7.57
CA ASN A 62 -5.27 -9.46 6.43
C ASN A 62 -4.75 -10.09 5.13
N LYS A 63 -5.58 -10.07 4.07
CA LYS A 63 -5.20 -10.56 2.74
C LYS A 63 -4.07 -9.71 2.16
N ARG A 64 -3.15 -10.37 1.49
CA ARG A 64 -2.17 -9.74 0.60
C ARG A 64 -2.82 -9.54 -0.76
N TYR A 65 -2.88 -8.29 -1.24
CA TYR A 65 -3.54 -7.93 -2.50
C TYR A 65 -2.57 -7.78 -3.68
N GLY A 66 -1.26 -7.82 -3.43
CA GLY A 66 -0.21 -7.64 -4.43
C GLY A 66 1.14 -8.17 -3.97
N GLY A 67 2.14 -8.07 -4.85
CA GLY A 67 3.51 -8.52 -4.62
C GLY A 67 3.82 -9.85 -5.31
N PHE A 68 5.08 -10.29 -5.21
CA PHE A 68 5.63 -11.36 -6.05
C PHE A 68 5.43 -11.03 -7.55
N LEU A 69 4.65 -11.85 -8.26
CA LEU A 69 4.32 -11.66 -9.68
C LEU A 69 3.18 -10.66 -9.92
N LEU A 70 2.44 -10.27 -8.88
CA LEU A 70 1.30 -9.36 -8.99
C LEU A 70 1.73 -7.90 -8.81
N LYS A 71 1.07 -7.00 -9.54
CA LYS A 71 1.18 -5.56 -9.31
C LYS A 71 0.88 -5.24 -7.85
N ASP A 72 1.65 -4.33 -7.28
CA ASP A 72 1.61 -4.04 -5.85
C ASP A 72 1.59 -2.52 -5.65
N THR A 73 0.49 -1.87 -6.02
CA THR A 73 0.31 -0.41 -5.90
C THR A 73 -0.61 -0.03 -4.74
N PHE A 74 -1.04 -1.01 -3.94
CA PHE A 74 -2.12 -0.93 -2.93
C PHE A 74 -3.53 -0.79 -3.51
N LEU A 75 -3.67 -0.25 -4.72
CA LEU A 75 -4.96 0.00 -5.37
C LEU A 75 -5.71 -1.29 -5.72
N GLU A 76 -4.99 -2.41 -5.86
CA GLU A 76 -5.55 -3.74 -6.16
C GLU A 76 -6.55 -4.18 -5.09
N ARG A 77 -6.37 -3.74 -3.83
CA ARG A 77 -7.29 -4.05 -2.72
C ARG A 77 -8.70 -3.49 -2.92
N TYR A 78 -8.82 -2.45 -3.74
CA TYR A 78 -10.07 -1.79 -4.06
C TYR A 78 -10.57 -2.17 -5.47
N GLY A 79 -9.98 -3.20 -6.08
CA GLY A 79 -10.32 -3.62 -7.44
C GLY A 79 -9.96 -2.59 -8.51
N ILE A 80 -9.07 -1.63 -8.19
CA ILE A 80 -8.52 -0.73 -9.20
C ILE A 80 -7.38 -1.43 -9.93
N ALA A 81 -7.50 -1.56 -11.24
CA ALA A 81 -6.45 -2.08 -12.11
C ALA A 81 -5.91 -0.96 -13.00
N LEU A 82 -4.59 -0.96 -13.18
CA LEU A 82 -3.87 -0.01 -14.01
C LEU A 82 -3.22 -0.71 -15.20
N ASP A 83 -3.24 -0.08 -16.38
CA ASP A 83 -2.39 -0.46 -17.51
C ASP A 83 -0.92 0.00 -17.30
N GLU A 84 -0.07 -0.21 -18.30
CA GLU A 84 1.34 0.20 -18.27
C GLU A 84 1.53 1.71 -18.26
N ARG A 85 0.52 2.49 -18.65
CA ARG A 85 0.52 3.95 -18.65
C ARG A 85 -0.21 4.52 -17.44
N PHE A 86 -0.48 3.70 -16.42
CA PHE A 86 -1.26 4.06 -15.23
C PHE A 86 -2.65 4.61 -15.54
N THR A 87 -3.25 4.14 -16.64
CA THR A 87 -4.65 4.36 -16.95
C THR A 87 -5.49 3.32 -16.23
N ILE A 88 -6.57 3.76 -15.59
CA ILE A 88 -7.48 2.91 -14.86
C ILE A 88 -8.33 2.08 -15.84
N THR A 89 -8.16 0.76 -15.81
CA THR A 89 -8.87 -0.20 -16.67
C THR A 89 -9.96 -0.97 -15.93
N LYS A 90 -9.92 -0.98 -14.59
CA LYS A 90 -10.95 -1.56 -13.73
C LYS A 90 -11.11 -0.73 -12.46
N ILE A 91 -12.31 -0.66 -11.92
CA ILE A 91 -12.63 -0.01 -10.65
C ILE A 91 -13.59 -0.90 -9.85
N GLY A 92 -13.31 -1.11 -8.56
CA GLY A 92 -14.22 -1.81 -7.66
C GLY A 92 -15.30 -0.91 -7.06
N ALA A 93 -16.33 -1.52 -6.46
CA ALA A 93 -17.50 -0.80 -5.96
C ALA A 93 -17.27 -0.08 -4.62
N HIS A 94 -16.31 -0.53 -3.81
CA HIS A 94 -16.08 -0.01 -2.46
C HIS A 94 -14.73 0.68 -2.37
N LEU A 95 -14.75 1.99 -2.62
CA LEU A 95 -13.56 2.85 -2.63
C LEU A 95 -13.53 3.71 -1.36
N PRO A 96 -12.35 3.93 -0.77
CA PRO A 96 -12.20 4.92 0.29
C PRO A 96 -12.38 6.32 -0.29
N LYS A 97 -12.59 7.29 0.62
CA LYS A 97 -12.81 8.68 0.26
C LYS A 97 -11.62 9.24 -0.54
N GLY A 98 -11.92 9.89 -1.65
CA GLY A 98 -10.93 10.36 -2.61
C GLY A 98 -10.75 9.39 -3.76
N LEU A 99 -10.55 8.09 -3.51
CA LEU A 99 -10.46 7.11 -4.60
C LEU A 99 -11.80 6.91 -5.32
N ASP A 100 -12.91 7.18 -4.63
CA ASP A 100 -14.26 7.21 -5.20
C ASP A 100 -14.48 8.26 -6.32
N PHE A 101 -13.59 9.26 -6.44
CA PHE A 101 -13.61 10.21 -7.55
C PHE A 101 -12.97 9.69 -8.84
N LEU A 102 -12.22 8.59 -8.75
CA LEU A 102 -11.57 7.96 -9.91
C LEU A 102 -12.60 7.29 -10.82
N LYS A 103 -12.33 7.32 -12.12
CA LYS A 103 -13.18 6.76 -13.17
C LYS A 103 -12.35 5.93 -14.15
N LEU A 104 -13.03 5.01 -14.85
CA LEU A 104 -12.42 4.26 -15.95
C LEU A 104 -11.86 5.24 -17.00
N GLY A 105 -10.63 4.97 -17.46
CA GLY A 105 -9.92 5.82 -18.41
C GLY A 105 -9.15 6.99 -17.78
N ASP A 106 -9.27 7.22 -16.47
CA ASP A 106 -8.41 8.18 -15.77
C ASP A 106 -6.97 7.72 -15.80
N ARG A 107 -6.05 8.65 -16.02
CA ARG A 107 -4.61 8.37 -15.95
C ARG A 107 -3.99 9.05 -14.75
N ILE A 108 -3.28 8.29 -13.91
CA ILE A 108 -2.51 8.84 -12.79
C ILE A 108 -1.16 9.32 -13.34
N LEU A 109 -0.92 10.63 -13.28
CA LEU A 109 0.32 11.23 -13.73
C LEU A 109 1.32 11.34 -12.58
N TRP A 110 0.89 11.99 -11.48
CA TRP A 110 1.73 12.26 -10.32
C TRP A 110 1.06 11.78 -9.04
N VAL A 111 1.88 11.53 -8.02
CA VAL A 111 1.43 11.30 -6.65
C VAL A 111 2.27 12.17 -5.72
N ASN A 112 1.61 12.98 -4.90
CA ASN A 112 2.24 13.91 -3.96
C ASN A 112 3.29 14.83 -4.62
N HIS A 113 2.89 15.44 -5.75
CA HIS A 113 3.74 16.29 -6.60
C HIS A 113 5.02 15.64 -7.14
N LYS A 114 5.08 14.29 -7.14
CA LYS A 114 6.16 13.53 -7.76
C LYS A 114 5.64 12.79 -8.98
N SER A 115 6.30 12.98 -10.11
CA SER A 115 6.06 12.13 -11.28
C SER A 115 6.35 10.68 -10.94
N VAL A 116 5.41 9.80 -11.26
CA VAL A 116 5.61 8.35 -11.10
C VAL A 116 6.10 7.71 -12.40
N SER A 117 6.20 8.47 -13.49
CA SER A 117 6.82 8.11 -14.79
C SER A 117 6.51 6.68 -15.27
N PHE A 118 5.27 6.21 -15.06
CA PHE A 118 4.83 4.86 -15.44
C PHE A 118 5.65 3.71 -14.79
N ASN A 119 6.32 3.99 -13.67
CA ASN A 119 7.14 3.04 -12.93
C ASN A 119 6.36 2.51 -11.71
N PRO A 120 5.95 1.22 -11.69
CA PRO A 120 5.11 0.68 -10.60
C PRO A 120 5.74 0.82 -9.21
N LYS A 121 7.07 0.72 -9.11
CA LYS A 121 7.80 0.90 -7.86
C LYS A 121 7.71 2.36 -7.39
N ALA A 122 7.92 3.32 -8.29
CA ALA A 122 7.80 4.74 -7.98
C ALA A 122 6.37 5.11 -7.56
N LEU A 123 5.36 4.54 -8.24
CA LEU A 123 3.96 4.72 -7.87
C LEU A 123 3.67 4.19 -6.47
N ARG A 124 4.08 2.95 -6.17
CA ARG A 124 3.93 2.36 -4.82
C ARG A 124 4.61 3.21 -3.75
N GLU A 125 5.85 3.64 -4.00
CA GLU A 125 6.61 4.47 -3.07
C GLU A 125 5.95 5.82 -2.82
N ALA A 126 5.43 6.47 -3.86
CA ALA A 126 4.76 7.75 -3.75
C ALA A 126 3.40 7.65 -3.05
N LEU A 127 2.68 6.54 -3.26
CA LEU A 127 1.45 6.21 -2.54
C LEU A 127 1.70 5.89 -1.06
N SER A 128 2.90 5.43 -0.70
CA SER A 128 3.30 5.13 0.69
C SER A 128 3.52 6.40 1.52
N ALA A 129 2.46 7.19 1.68
CA ALA A 129 2.43 8.49 2.34
C ALA A 129 1.14 8.67 3.15
N PRO A 130 1.19 9.42 4.28
CA PRO A 130 0.04 9.55 5.18
C PRO A 130 -1.08 10.43 4.59
N LYS A 131 -0.72 11.27 3.62
CA LYS A 131 -1.65 12.04 2.80
C LYS A 131 -1.27 11.76 1.36
N ILE A 132 -2.26 11.49 0.53
CA ILE A 132 -2.08 11.16 -0.87
C ILE A 132 -2.85 12.18 -1.70
N GLU A 133 -2.14 12.83 -2.62
CA GLU A 133 -2.72 13.68 -3.65
C GLU A 133 -2.33 13.15 -5.02
N LEU A 134 -3.30 12.86 -5.87
CA LEU A 134 -3.11 12.31 -7.20
C LEU A 134 -3.31 13.44 -8.22
N LEU A 135 -2.37 13.64 -9.14
CA LEU A 135 -2.65 14.37 -10.38
C LEU A 135 -3.25 13.39 -11.38
N VAL A 136 -4.48 13.65 -11.78
CA VAL A 136 -5.24 12.79 -12.69
C VAL A 136 -5.52 13.53 -13.99
N TRP A 137 -5.27 12.85 -15.09
CA TRP A 137 -5.69 13.27 -16.42
C TRP A 137 -6.96 12.53 -16.83
N ARG A 138 -7.98 13.29 -17.28
CA ARG A 138 -9.26 12.77 -17.78
C ARG A 138 -9.69 13.59 -18.99
N LYS A 139 -9.77 12.96 -20.16
CA LYS A 139 -10.32 13.57 -21.40
C LYS A 139 -9.73 14.95 -21.71
N GLY A 140 -8.41 15.12 -21.58
CA GLY A 140 -7.71 16.37 -21.88
C GLY A 140 -7.64 17.37 -20.72
N PHE A 141 -8.18 17.06 -19.55
CA PHE A 141 -8.13 17.92 -18.37
C PHE A 141 -7.35 17.28 -17.22
N GLU A 142 -6.54 18.08 -16.52
CA GLU A 142 -5.75 17.66 -15.36
C GLU A 142 -6.29 18.28 -14.07
N PHE A 143 -6.40 17.46 -13.03
CA PHE A 143 -6.89 17.91 -11.72
C PHE A 143 -6.35 17.04 -10.59
N TYR A 144 -6.36 17.62 -9.39
CA TYR A 144 -5.91 16.93 -8.19
C TYR A 144 -7.05 16.24 -7.45
N ILE A 145 -6.78 15.02 -6.98
CA ILE A 145 -7.66 14.26 -6.09
C ILE A 145 -6.93 14.01 -4.78
N LYS A 146 -7.54 14.39 -3.66
CA LYS A 146 -7.03 14.11 -2.30
C LYS A 146 -7.66 12.83 -1.76
N VAL A 147 -6.82 11.84 -1.45
CA VAL A 147 -7.23 10.56 -0.85
C VAL A 147 -7.04 10.62 0.66
N ARG A 148 -8.05 10.18 1.41
CA ARG A 148 -8.07 10.15 2.88
C ARG A 148 -8.40 8.77 3.42
#